data_AF-R7HA24-F1
#
_entry.id   AF-R7HA24-F1
#
_cell.length_a   1.000
_cell.length_b   1.000
_cell.length_c   1.000
_cell.angle_alpha   90.00
_cell.angle_beta   90.00
_cell.angle_gamma   90.00
#
_symmetry.space_group_name_H-M   'P 1'
#
loop_
_entity.id
_entity.type
_entity.pdbx_description
1 polymer ?
#
loop_
_entity_poly.entity_id
_entity_poly.type
_entity_poly.pdbx_seq_one_letter_code
_entity_poly.pdbx_strand_id
1 'polypeptide(L)'
;MSEKNKALINQIIRFGLVGISNTIVSYVIYAVAFALTDNYFLANVLSWLLSVLHAYIWQNVFVFKEDKNVQKRVWWKVLLKTYAAYAFTGLLLNNLLLWLWVDVIDISRFCTGIANGLTGIGIVLTDRELSGYLGPVLNMFVTIPVNFVMNKFWAYRQKE
;
A
#
# COMPACT_ATOMS: atom_id res chain seq x y z
N MET A 1 20.00 -11.51 -18.12
CA MET A 1 18.67 -11.45 -17.46
C MET A 1 17.62 -11.92 -18.46
N SER A 2 16.77 -12.90 -18.12
CA SER A 2 15.75 -13.43 -19.04
C SER A 2 14.64 -12.40 -19.32
N GLU A 3 13.96 -12.50 -20.47
CA GLU A 3 12.84 -11.62 -20.84
C GLU A 3 11.71 -11.64 -19.80
N LYS A 4 11.46 -12.80 -19.19
CA LYS A 4 10.50 -12.97 -18.08
C LYS A 4 10.88 -12.13 -16.85
N ASN A 5 12.18 -12.05 -16.52
CA ASN A 5 12.66 -11.26 -15.39
C ASN A 5 12.54 -9.76 -15.68
N LYS A 6 12.83 -9.31 -16.90
CA LYS A 6 12.64 -7.90 -17.31
C LYS A 6 11.16 -7.49 -17.22
N ALA A 7 10.25 -8.35 -17.68
CA ALA A 7 8.81 -8.11 -17.60
C ALA A 7 8.32 -8.01 -16.14
N LEU A 8 8.81 -8.89 -15.26
CA LEU A 8 8.50 -8.86 -13.83
C LEU A 8 8.99 -7.56 -13.18
N ILE A 9 10.24 -7.16 -13.41
CA ILE A 9 10.83 -5.93 -12.85
C ILE A 9 10.02 -4.70 -13.29
N ASN A 10 9.67 -4.63 -14.58
CA ASN A 10 8.85 -3.56 -15.12
C ASN A 10 7.46 -3.50 -14.46
N GLN A 11 6.83 -4.65 -14.17
CA GLN A 11 5.56 -4.68 -13.42
C GLN A 11 5.72 -4.14 -12.00
N ILE A 12 6.80 -4.52 -11.29
CA ILE A 12 7.07 -4.03 -9.92
C ILE A 12 7.25 -2.51 -9.92
N ILE A 13 8.04 -1.97 -10.86
CA ILE A 13 8.27 -0.52 -10.99
C ILE A 13 6.94 0.21 -11.25
N ARG A 14 6.14 -0.26 -12.21
CA ARG A 14 4.85 0.36 -12.52
C ARG A 14 3.87 0.26 -11.36
N PHE A 15 3.87 -0.84 -10.63
CA PHE A 15 3.05 -0.99 -9.43
C PHE A 15 3.45 0.02 -8.36
N GLY A 16 4.75 0.21 -8.13
CA GLY A 16 5.28 1.24 -7.23
C GLY A 16 4.84 2.66 -7.64
N LEU A 17 4.93 2.99 -8.93
CA LEU A 17 4.46 4.27 -9.46
C LEU A 17 2.96 4.49 -9.22
N VAL A 18 2.14 3.47 -9.46
CA VAL A 18 0.70 3.54 -9.15
C VAL A 18 0.47 3.70 -7.65
N GLY A 19 1.27 3.06 -6.80
CA GLY A 19 1.23 3.24 -5.35
C GLY A 19 1.48 4.69 -4.92
N ILE A 20 2.54 5.31 -5.44
CA ILE A 20 2.87 6.72 -5.17
C ILE A 20 1.73 7.63 -5.65
N SER A 21 1.25 7.42 -6.87
CA SER A 21 0.11 8.17 -7.41
C SER A 21 -1.14 8.00 -6.56
N ASN A 22 -1.38 6.79 -6.05
CA ASN A 22 -2.52 6.50 -5.21
C ASN A 22 -2.46 7.24 -3.87
N THR A 23 -1.28 7.39 -3.27
CA THR A 23 -1.11 8.17 -2.04
C THR A 23 -1.48 9.64 -2.25
N ILE A 24 -1.00 10.25 -3.34
CA ILE A 24 -1.32 11.65 -3.68
C ILE A 24 -2.83 11.80 -3.91
N VAL A 25 -3.41 10.90 -4.71
CA VAL A 25 -4.84 10.93 -5.04
C VAL A 25 -5.71 10.72 -3.81
N SER A 26 -5.34 9.78 -2.94
CA SER A 26 -6.03 9.53 -1.67
C SER A 26 -6.04 10.79 -0.79
N TYR A 27 -4.90 11.49 -0.68
CA TYR A 27 -4.84 12.73 0.09
C TYR A 27 -5.72 13.84 -0.50
N VAL A 28 -5.69 14.02 -1.82
CA VAL A 28 -6.55 15.00 -2.52
C VAL A 28 -8.02 14.68 -2.31
N ILE A 29 -8.43 13.42 -2.49
CA ILE A 29 -9.83 13.01 -2.28
C ILE A 29 -10.23 13.22 -0.83
N TYR A 30 -9.36 12.90 0.13
CA TYR A 30 -9.62 13.13 1.54
C TYR A 30 -9.85 14.62 1.82
N ALA A 31 -8.95 15.49 1.36
CA ALA A 31 -9.04 16.93 1.58
C ALA A 31 -10.34 17.52 0.99
N VAL A 32 -10.69 17.13 -0.24
CA VAL A 32 -11.93 17.57 -0.90
C VAL A 32 -13.16 17.02 -0.18
N ALA A 33 -13.20 15.74 0.15
CA ALA A 33 -14.33 15.13 0.85
C ALA A 33 -14.52 15.73 2.26
N PHE A 34 -13.42 16.02 2.96
CA PHE A 34 -13.47 16.69 4.26
C PHE A 34 -14.03 18.11 4.12
N ALA A 35 -13.58 18.88 3.14
CA ALA A 35 -14.10 20.23 2.88
C ALA A 35 -15.59 20.26 2.52
N LEU A 36 -16.12 19.19 1.89
CA LEU A 36 -17.53 19.10 1.49
C LEU A 36 -18.47 18.56 2.58
N THR A 37 -17.94 17.76 3.50
CA THR A 37 -18.77 17.02 4.47
C THR A 37 -18.55 17.44 5.93
N ASP A 38 -17.45 18.15 6.21
CA ASP A 38 -16.95 18.50 7.54
C ASP A 38 -16.84 17.29 8.49
N ASN A 39 -16.67 16.08 7.92
CA ASN A 39 -16.61 14.83 8.66
C ASN A 39 -15.38 14.02 8.25
N TYR A 40 -14.37 13.98 9.14
CA TYR A 40 -13.10 13.30 8.88
C TYR A 40 -13.26 11.79 8.67
N PHE A 41 -14.23 11.16 9.35
CA PHE A 41 -14.49 9.73 9.20
C PHE A 41 -15.08 9.43 7.82
N LEU A 42 -16.10 10.19 7.41
CA LEU A 42 -16.70 10.05 6.09
C LEU A 42 -15.68 10.38 4.98
N ALA A 43 -14.88 11.41 5.16
CA ALA A 43 -13.80 11.77 4.24
C ALA A 43 -12.76 10.65 4.09
N ASN A 44 -12.41 9.99 5.20
CA ASN A 44 -11.49 8.85 5.19
C ASN A 44 -12.07 7.66 4.43
N VAL A 45 -13.33 7.31 4.67
CA VAL A 45 -14.03 6.22 3.96
C VAL A 45 -14.12 6.51 2.45
N LEU A 46 -14.52 7.73 2.07
CA LEU A 46 -14.60 8.14 0.66
C LEU A 46 -13.22 8.14 -0.01
N SER A 47 -12.19 8.64 0.67
CA SER A 47 -10.82 8.60 0.19
C SER A 47 -10.34 7.17 -0.04
N TRP A 48 -10.56 6.28 0.93
CA TRP A 48 -10.18 4.88 0.79
C TRP A 48 -10.88 4.21 -0.39
N LEU A 49 -12.21 4.38 -0.52
CA LEU A 49 -12.96 3.79 -1.63
C LEU A 49 -12.50 4.30 -2.99
N LEU A 50 -12.48 5.62 -3.19
CA LEU A 50 -12.17 6.22 -4.48
C LEU A 50 -10.70 6.07 -4.87
N SER A 51 -9.78 6.06 -3.90
CA SER A 51 -8.37 5.79 -4.18
C SER A 51 -8.16 4.33 -4.62
N VAL A 52 -8.77 3.35 -3.96
CA VAL A 52 -8.67 1.95 -4.40
C VAL A 52 -9.24 1.76 -5.82
N LEU A 53 -10.34 2.45 -6.15
CA LEU A 53 -10.86 2.47 -7.53
C LEU A 53 -9.85 3.07 -8.52
N HIS A 54 -9.23 4.20 -8.18
CA HIS A 54 -8.16 4.81 -8.99
C HIS A 54 -7.00 3.82 -9.20
N ALA A 55 -6.53 3.19 -8.12
CA ALA A 55 -5.47 2.21 -8.18
C ALA A 55 -5.84 1.01 -9.06
N TYR A 56 -7.09 0.53 -8.97
CA TYR A 56 -7.61 -0.55 -9.83
C TYR A 56 -7.54 -0.17 -11.32
N ILE A 57 -7.98 1.04 -11.68
CA ILE A 57 -7.98 1.51 -13.08
C ILE A 57 -6.55 1.48 -13.64
N TRP A 58 -5.60 2.09 -12.93
CA TRP A 58 -4.21 2.15 -13.38
C TRP A 58 -3.53 0.79 -13.35
N GLN A 59 -3.78 -0.03 -12.34
CA GLN A 59 -3.24 -1.39 -12.30
C GLN A 59 -3.76 -2.23 -13.47
N ASN A 60 -5.03 -2.12 -13.82
CA ASN A 60 -5.63 -2.88 -14.92
C ASN A 60 -5.06 -2.45 -16.29
N VAL A 61 -4.87 -1.14 -16.50
CA VAL A 61 -4.47 -0.59 -17.81
C VAL A 61 -2.95 -0.53 -17.99
N PHE A 62 -2.20 -0.22 -16.94
CA PHE A 62 -0.77 0.11 -17.03
C PHE A 62 0.15 -0.99 -16.50
N VAL A 63 -0.21 -1.62 -15.38
CA VAL A 63 0.63 -2.60 -14.66
C VAL A 63 0.40 -4.01 -15.19
N PHE A 64 -0.83 -4.51 -15.07
CA PHE A 64 -1.22 -5.89 -15.37
C PHE A 64 -1.97 -5.95 -16.69
N LYS A 65 -1.31 -5.57 -17.79
CA LYS A 65 -1.91 -5.62 -19.13
C LYS A 65 -2.45 -7.03 -19.46
N GLU A 66 -3.63 -7.09 -20.05
CA GLU A 66 -4.23 -8.35 -20.48
C GLU A 66 -3.48 -8.95 -21.66
N ASP A 67 -3.28 -10.27 -21.63
CA ASP A 67 -2.92 -11.04 -22.81
C ASP A 67 -4.14 -11.15 -23.73
N LYS A 68 -3.97 -10.78 -25.00
CA LYS A 68 -5.03 -10.80 -26.02
C LYS A 68 -5.40 -12.22 -26.44
N ASN A 69 -4.52 -13.19 -26.22
CA ASN A 69 -4.69 -14.58 -26.64
C ASN A 69 -5.40 -15.45 -25.60
N VAL A 70 -5.66 -14.90 -24.41
CA VAL A 70 -6.22 -15.62 -23.25
C VAL A 70 -7.62 -15.06 -22.93
N GLN A 71 -8.43 -15.84 -22.21
CA GLN A 71 -9.76 -15.39 -21.77
C GLN A 71 -9.69 -14.02 -21.05
N LYS A 72 -10.55 -13.09 -21.48
CA LYS A 72 -10.66 -11.77 -20.87
C LYS A 72 -11.08 -11.87 -19.41
N ARG A 73 -10.57 -10.97 -18.58
CA ARG A 73 -10.95 -10.91 -17.17
C ARG A 73 -12.34 -10.29 -17.05
N VAL A 74 -13.09 -10.74 -16.05
CA VAL A 74 -14.37 -10.12 -15.70
C VAL A 74 -14.10 -8.93 -14.79
N TRP A 75 -14.27 -7.71 -15.30
CA TRP A 75 -13.85 -6.45 -14.66
C TRP A 75 -14.32 -6.33 -13.20
N TRP A 76 -15.59 -6.63 -12.89
CA TRP A 76 -16.14 -6.48 -11.54
C TRP A 76 -15.54 -7.49 -10.55
N LYS A 77 -15.17 -8.70 -11.03
CA LYS A 77 -14.46 -9.69 -10.19
C LYS A 77 -13.06 -9.20 -9.85
N VAL A 78 -12.37 -8.59 -10.81
CA VAL A 78 -11.03 -8.01 -10.58
C VAL A 78 -11.13 -6.83 -9.62
N LEU A 79 -12.13 -5.95 -9.79
CA LEU A 79 -12.39 -4.83 -8.89
C LEU A 79 -12.60 -5.30 -7.45
N LEU A 80 -13.51 -6.26 -7.22
CA LEU A 80 -13.77 -6.80 -5.88
C LEU A 80 -12.53 -7.43 -5.26
N LYS A 81 -11.74 -8.18 -6.03
CA LYS A 81 -10.48 -8.76 -5.55
C LYS A 81 -9.43 -7.69 -5.23
N THR A 82 -9.42 -6.59 -5.98
CA THR A 82 -8.52 -5.46 -5.70
C THR A 82 -8.89 -4.81 -4.38
N TYR A 83 -10.18 -4.53 -4.14
CA TYR A 83 -10.65 -4.07 -2.83
C TYR A 83 -10.31 -5.05 -1.70
N ALA A 84 -10.50 -6.34 -1.91
CA ALA A 84 -10.15 -7.35 -0.93
C ALA A 84 -8.64 -7.37 -0.63
N ALA A 85 -7.79 -7.22 -1.65
CA ALA A 85 -6.35 -7.11 -1.46
C ALA A 85 -5.98 -5.87 -0.65
N TYR A 86 -6.51 -4.70 -0.99
CA TYR A 86 -6.24 -3.45 -0.26
C TYR A 86 -6.79 -3.47 1.17
N ALA A 87 -7.97 -4.04 1.40
CA ALA A 87 -8.53 -4.21 2.74
C ALA A 87 -7.68 -5.18 3.57
N PHE A 88 -7.26 -6.30 2.99
CA PHE A 88 -6.39 -7.25 3.68
C PHE A 88 -5.04 -6.63 4.02
N THR A 89 -4.35 -6.03 3.05
CA THR A 89 -2.99 -5.49 3.29
C THR A 89 -3.00 -4.20 4.11
N GLY A 90 -3.99 -3.33 3.87
CA GLY A 90 -4.08 -2.01 4.48
C GLY A 90 -4.72 -1.98 5.87
N LEU A 91 -5.65 -2.91 6.16
CA LEU A 91 -6.30 -2.99 7.47
C LEU A 91 -5.73 -4.16 8.27
N LEU A 92 -5.86 -5.39 7.79
CA LEU A 92 -5.52 -6.57 8.60
C LEU A 92 -4.01 -6.73 8.79
N LEU A 93 -3.27 -6.85 7.67
CA LEU A 93 -1.83 -7.07 7.72
C LEU A 93 -1.10 -5.88 8.31
N ASN A 94 -1.48 -4.65 7.96
CA ASN A 94 -0.87 -3.44 8.50
C ASN A 94 -0.98 -3.36 10.02
N ASN A 95 -2.16 -3.62 10.60
CA ASN A 95 -2.35 -3.58 12.06
C ASN A 95 -1.63 -4.73 12.76
N LEU A 96 -1.67 -5.94 12.20
CA LEU A 96 -0.94 -7.10 12.74
C LEU A 96 0.57 -6.83 12.79
N LEU A 97 1.13 -6.31 11.70
CA LEU A 97 2.55 -5.97 11.64
C LEU A 97 2.89 -4.80 12.56
N LEU A 98 2.03 -3.79 12.67
CA LEU A 98 2.27 -2.68 13.60
C LEU A 98 2.37 -3.17 15.06
N TRP A 99 1.42 -4.01 15.49
CA TRP A 99 1.48 -4.68 16.78
C TRP A 99 2.75 -5.52 16.94
N LEU A 100 3.15 -6.26 15.90
CA LEU A 100 4.38 -7.04 15.91
C LEU A 100 5.63 -6.16 16.10
N TRP A 101 5.77 -5.06 15.34
CA TRP A 101 6.95 -4.20 15.40
C TRP A 101 7.04 -3.40 16.70
N VAL A 102 5.90 -2.92 17.20
CA VAL A 102 5.84 -2.01 18.35
C VAL A 102 5.79 -2.79 19.67
N ASP A 103 4.87 -3.75 19.80
CA ASP A 103 4.57 -4.39 21.08
C ASP A 103 5.32 -5.71 21.29
N VAL A 104 5.61 -6.46 20.22
CA VAL A 104 6.28 -7.77 20.32
C VAL A 104 7.79 -7.66 20.15
N ILE A 105 8.25 -7.00 19.09
CA ILE A 105 9.67 -6.87 18.75
C ILE A 105 10.33 -5.69 19.47
N ASP A 106 9.55 -4.62 19.74
CA ASP A 106 10.05 -3.36 20.29
C ASP A 106 11.22 -2.80 19.47
N ILE A 107 10.92 -2.41 18.22
CA ILE A 107 11.90 -1.96 17.23
C ILE A 107 12.77 -0.80 17.74
N SER A 108 12.29 -0.01 18.70
CA SER A 108 13.04 1.09 19.32
C SER A 108 14.43 0.66 19.81
N ARG A 109 14.54 -0.55 20.34
CA ARG A 109 15.80 -1.11 20.89
C ARG A 109 16.88 -1.28 19.83
N PHE A 110 16.49 -1.52 18.59
CA PHE A 110 17.42 -1.66 17.46
C PHE A 110 17.75 -0.30 16.83
N CYS A 111 16.95 0.72 17.12
CA CYS A 111 17.04 2.05 16.52
C CYS A 111 17.46 3.15 17.50
N THR A 112 17.94 2.79 18.71
CA THR A 112 18.41 3.74 19.73
C THR A 112 19.49 4.69 19.19
N GLY A 113 20.34 4.23 18.26
CA GLY A 113 21.31 5.10 17.59
C GLY A 113 20.68 6.25 16.80
N ILE A 114 19.52 6.02 16.18
CA ILE A 114 18.74 7.06 15.48
C ILE A 114 18.18 8.07 16.50
N ALA A 115 17.62 7.59 17.61
CA ALA A 115 17.08 8.44 18.67
C ALA A 115 18.15 9.36 19.28
N ASN A 116 19.34 8.83 19.54
CA ASN A 116 20.47 9.61 20.06
C ASN A 116 20.93 10.67 19.05
N GLY A 117 20.99 10.34 17.76
CA GLY A 117 21.32 11.30 16.70
C GLY A 117 20.29 12.44 16.60
N LEU A 118 19.00 12.12 16.72
CA LEU A 118 17.92 13.11 16.74
C LEU A 118 17.97 13.99 17.99
N THR A 119 18.30 13.41 19.14
CA THR A 119 18.49 14.17 20.38
C THR A 119 19.63 15.19 20.25
N GLY A 120 20.70 14.82 19.53
CA GLY A 120 21.82 15.71 19.22
C GLY A 120 21.45 16.95 18.39
N ILE A 121 20.33 16.93 17.67
CA ILE A 121 19.79 18.08 16.92
C ILE A 121 18.57 18.72 17.60
N GLY A 122 18.31 18.39 18.87
CA GLY A 122 17.23 18.97 19.67
C GLY A 122 15.87 18.27 19.58
N ILE A 123 15.79 17.11 18.89
CA ILE A 123 14.55 16.33 18.78
C ILE A 123 14.62 15.16 19.77
N VAL A 124 13.85 15.23 20.85
CA VAL A 124 13.76 14.16 21.85
C VAL A 124 12.55 13.28 21.50
N LEU A 125 12.80 12.03 21.12
CA LEU A 125 11.76 11.03 20.88
C LEU A 125 11.81 9.97 21.97
N THR A 126 10.64 9.60 22.50
CA THR A 126 10.50 8.41 23.33
C THR A 126 10.62 7.14 22.49
N ASP A 127 10.98 6.02 23.11
CA ASP A 127 11.06 4.71 22.44
C ASP A 127 9.74 4.32 21.75
N ARG A 128 8.62 4.69 22.38
CA ARG A 128 7.28 4.44 21.84
C ARG A 128 6.98 5.31 20.62
N GLU A 129 7.37 6.59 20.62
CA GLU A 129 7.23 7.46 19.46
C GLU A 129 8.12 7.01 18.31
N LEU A 130 9.37 6.64 18.60
CA LEU A 130 10.29 6.11 17.59
C LEU A 130 9.72 4.86 16.93
N SER A 131 9.23 3.90 17.73
CA SER A 131 8.57 2.69 17.21
C SER A 131 7.30 3.01 16.43
N GLY A 132 6.51 3.98 16.91
CA GLY A 132 5.29 4.43 16.25
C GLY A 132 5.53 5.06 14.87
N TYR A 133 6.66 5.74 14.67
CA TYR A 133 7.04 6.29 13.37
C TYR A 133 7.72 5.26 12.45
N LEU A 134 8.55 4.38 13.01
CA LEU A 134 9.25 3.35 12.23
C LEU A 134 8.34 2.20 11.80
N GLY A 135 7.38 1.82 12.64
CA GLY A 135 6.46 0.71 12.38
C GLY A 135 5.75 0.81 11.02
N PRO A 136 5.07 1.93 10.70
CA PRO A 136 4.46 2.13 9.38
C PRO A 136 5.47 2.08 8.22
N VAL A 137 6.68 2.59 8.40
CA VAL A 137 7.74 2.54 7.37
C VAL A 137 8.16 1.09 7.11
N LEU A 138 8.36 0.30 8.17
CA LEU A 138 8.67 -1.12 8.07
C LEU A 138 7.53 -1.91 7.43
N ASN A 139 6.27 -1.55 7.75
CA ASN A 139 5.10 -2.14 7.12
C ASN A 139 5.13 -1.96 5.60
N MET A 140 5.59 -0.83 5.07
CA MET A 140 5.63 -0.62 3.62
C MET A 140 6.51 -1.67 2.90
N PHE A 141 7.61 -2.10 3.51
CA PHE A 141 8.50 -3.12 2.94
C PHE A 141 7.86 -4.52 2.87
N VAL A 142 6.83 -4.79 3.66
CA VAL A 142 6.11 -6.07 3.65
C VAL A 142 4.79 -5.95 2.90
N THR A 143 3.99 -4.93 3.23
CA THR A 143 2.65 -4.73 2.68
C THR A 143 2.68 -4.44 1.18
N ILE A 144 3.65 -3.68 0.66
CA ILE A 144 3.73 -3.38 -0.79
C ILE A 144 4.01 -4.67 -1.59
N PRO A 145 5.04 -5.48 -1.28
CA PRO A 145 5.25 -6.76 -1.98
C PRO A 145 4.08 -7.72 -1.84
N VAL A 146 3.49 -7.85 -0.65
CA VAL A 146 2.32 -8.73 -0.44
C VAL A 146 1.14 -8.26 -1.30
N ASN A 147 0.86 -6.96 -1.33
CA ASN A 147 -0.20 -6.40 -2.17
C ASN A 147 0.08 -6.62 -3.66
N PHE A 148 1.33 -6.48 -4.11
CA PHE A 148 1.73 -6.80 -5.48
C PHE A 148 1.49 -8.28 -5.82
N VAL A 149 1.90 -9.19 -4.94
CA VAL A 149 1.73 -10.65 -5.11
C VAL A 149 0.25 -11.01 -5.18
N MET A 150 -0.57 -10.49 -4.27
CA MET A 150 -2.02 -10.71 -4.29
C MET A 150 -2.64 -10.20 -5.59
N ASN A 151 -2.29 -9.00 -6.03
CA ASN A 151 -2.83 -8.47 -7.28
C ASN A 151 -2.38 -9.29 -8.49
N LYS A 152 -1.09 -9.61 -8.58
CA LYS A 152 -0.52 -10.35 -9.70
C LYS A 152 -1.09 -11.77 -9.85
N PHE A 153 -1.15 -12.52 -8.75
CA PHE A 153 -1.48 -13.95 -8.80
C PHE A 153 -2.94 -14.27 -8.49
N TRP A 154 -3.70 -13.31 -7.95
CA TRP A 154 -5.11 -13.55 -7.59
C TRP A 154 -6.07 -12.55 -8.22
N ALA A 155 -5.84 -11.23 -8.09
CA ALA A 155 -6.77 -10.22 -8.62
C ALA A 155 -6.78 -10.20 -10.16
N TYR A 156 -5.59 -10.12 -10.77
CA TYR A 156 -5.38 -9.93 -12.20
C TYR A 156 -4.96 -11.21 -12.94
N ARG A 157 -5.02 -12.39 -12.29
CA ARG A 157 -4.71 -13.68 -12.92
C ARG A 157 -5.71 -13.99 -14.03
N GLN A 158 -5.22 -14.21 -15.25
CA GLN A 158 -6.00 -14.77 -16.35
C GLN A 158 -6.02 -16.30 -16.24
N LYS A 159 -7.16 -16.91 -16.56
CA LYS A 159 -7.25 -18.36 -16.74
C LYS A 159 -6.78 -18.66 -18.15
N GLU A 160 -5.78 -19.53 -18.27
CA GLU A 160 -5.35 -20.11 -19.55
C GLU A 160 -6.50 -20.88 -20.20
#